data_AF-A0A2H0S8T4-F1
#
_entry.id   AF-A0A2H0S8T4-F1
#
_cell.length_a   1.000
_cell.length_b   1.000
_cell.length_c   1.000
_cell.angle_alpha   90.00
_cell.angle_beta   90.00
_cell.angle_gamma   90.00
#
_symmetry.space_group_name_H-M   'P 1'
#
loop_
_entity.id
_entity.type
_entity.pdbx_description
1 polymer ?
#
loop_
_entity_poly.entity_id
_entity_poly.type
_entity_poly.pdbx_seq_one_letter_code
_entity_poly.pdbx_strand_id
1 'polypeptide(L)'
;MKKILTGAVALSLVLTGCSWFGGDEKQAFIDATVEATCLIFQAEDIFDPSLETEAKAVYKKHGFDADDDSAMEVLTTKYQDDQDVQDAIAAALESCAGDTLKGLQDSLGNLGEESAETTEEAATEEPAAETTEQ
;
A
#
# COMPACT_ATOMS: atom_id res chain seq x y z
N MET A 1 -24.99 -36.81 -41.78
CA MET A 1 -24.90 -37.12 -40.33
C MET A 1 -23.46 -36.97 -39.89
N LYS A 2 -23.25 -36.14 -38.86
CA LYS A 2 -22.05 -35.86 -38.05
C LYS A 2 -20.86 -36.82 -38.22
N LYS A 3 -19.67 -36.29 -38.55
CA LYS A 3 -18.41 -36.67 -37.90
C LYS A 3 -17.52 -35.43 -37.74
N ILE A 4 -17.50 -34.98 -36.49
CA ILE A 4 -16.58 -34.00 -35.90
C ILE A 4 -15.22 -34.68 -35.82
N LEU A 5 -14.13 -33.96 -36.09
CA LEU A 5 -12.83 -34.20 -35.48
C LEU A 5 -11.96 -32.97 -35.71
N THR A 6 -12.26 -31.96 -34.90
CA THR A 6 -11.44 -30.81 -34.59
C THR A 6 -10.11 -31.32 -34.02
N GLY A 7 -9.06 -31.31 -34.84
CA GLY A 7 -7.71 -31.60 -34.40
C GLY A 7 -7.23 -30.48 -33.50
N ALA A 8 -6.95 -30.82 -32.25
CA ALA A 8 -6.45 -29.91 -31.24
C ALA A 8 -5.18 -29.21 -31.72
N VAL A 9 -5.28 -27.89 -31.90
CA VAL A 9 -4.13 -27.00 -31.96
C VAL A 9 -3.44 -27.13 -30.59
N ALA A 10 -2.30 -27.83 -30.58
CA ALA A 10 -1.37 -27.77 -29.46
C ALA A 10 -0.85 -26.34 -29.39
N LEU A 11 -1.58 -25.49 -28.67
CA LEU A 11 -1.18 -24.14 -28.36
C LEU A 11 0.04 -24.26 -27.45
N SER A 12 1.21 -24.11 -28.04
CA SER A 12 2.46 -23.91 -27.33
C SER A 12 2.30 -22.65 -26.48
N LEU A 13 1.95 -22.84 -25.20
CA LEU A 13 2.05 -21.79 -24.18
C LEU A 13 3.53 -21.61 -23.88
N VAL A 14 4.17 -20.89 -24.81
CA VAL A 14 5.35 -20.10 -24.54
C VAL A 14 4.89 -19.04 -23.53
N LEU A 15 4.97 -19.36 -22.24
CA LEU A 15 5.03 -18.36 -21.16
C LEU A 15 6.43 -17.73 -21.23
N THR A 16 6.71 -17.09 -22.36
CA THR A 16 7.62 -15.97 -22.44
C THR A 16 7.07 -14.94 -21.48
N GLY A 17 7.67 -14.85 -20.29
CA GLY A 17 7.63 -13.69 -19.42
C GLY A 17 8.26 -12.50 -20.14
N CYS A 18 7.63 -12.08 -21.23
CA CYS A 18 7.96 -10.88 -21.96
C CYS A 18 7.43 -9.70 -21.13
N SER A 19 8.26 -9.24 -20.18
CA SER A 19 8.95 -7.95 -20.22
C SER A 19 8.24 -6.73 -20.86
N TRP A 20 6.90 -6.69 -20.92
CA TRP A 20 6.14 -5.59 -21.50
C TRP A 20 5.96 -4.43 -20.51
N PHE A 21 6.00 -4.68 -19.21
CA PHE A 21 5.66 -3.67 -18.18
C PHE A 21 6.81 -2.72 -17.78
N GLY A 22 7.85 -2.54 -18.59
CA GLY A 22 9.02 -1.73 -18.21
C GLY A 22 8.73 -0.24 -17.93
N GLY A 23 7.63 0.31 -18.45
CA GLY A 23 7.11 1.65 -18.14
C GLY A 23 5.76 1.66 -17.41
N ASP A 24 4.98 0.58 -17.53
CA ASP A 24 3.62 0.44 -16.99
C ASP A 24 3.60 -0.21 -15.58
N GLU A 25 4.67 -0.86 -15.11
CA GLU A 25 4.66 -1.64 -13.85
C GLU A 25 4.42 -0.75 -12.64
N LYS A 26 5.08 0.40 -12.57
CA LYS A 26 4.92 1.35 -11.47
C LYS A 26 3.48 1.87 -11.40
N GLN A 27 2.90 2.24 -12.55
CA GLN A 27 1.53 2.71 -12.59
C GLN A 27 0.55 1.60 -12.24
N ALA A 28 0.74 0.38 -12.75
CA ALA A 28 -0.07 -0.78 -12.38
C ALA A 28 0.04 -1.08 -10.88
N PHE A 29 1.23 -0.94 -10.29
CA PHE A 29 1.43 -1.14 -8.86
C PHE A 29 0.70 -0.08 -8.03
N ILE A 30 0.78 1.19 -8.45
CA ILE A 30 0.02 2.29 -7.86
C ILE A 30 -1.48 2.00 -7.96
N ASP A 31 -1.99 1.73 -9.16
CA ASP A 31 -3.42 1.49 -9.40
C ASP A 31 -3.94 0.31 -8.58
N ALA A 32 -3.18 -0.79 -8.52
CA ALA A 32 -3.51 -1.96 -7.71
C ALA A 32 -3.53 -1.64 -6.22
N THR A 33 -2.52 -0.91 -5.72
CA THR A 33 -2.42 -0.56 -4.30
C THR A 33 -3.52 0.39 -3.88
N VAL A 34 -3.86 1.38 -4.72
CA VAL A 34 -4.97 2.31 -4.50
C VAL A 34 -6.30 1.55 -4.47
N GLU A 35 -6.57 0.71 -5.48
CA GLU A 35 -7.82 -0.08 -5.56
C GLU A 35 -7.96 -1.03 -4.36
N ALA A 36 -6.89 -1.70 -3.94
CA ALA A 36 -6.89 -2.58 -2.77
C ALA A 36 -7.08 -1.80 -1.46
N THR A 37 -6.44 -0.63 -1.32
CA THR A 37 -6.59 0.24 -0.16
C THR A 37 -8.04 0.72 -0.04
N CYS A 38 -8.64 1.16 -1.13
CA CYS A 38 -10.03 1.60 -1.14
C CYS A 38 -11.00 0.46 -0.83
N LEU A 39 -10.73 -0.76 -1.34
CA LEU A 39 -11.50 -1.95 -1.01
C LEU A 39 -11.52 -2.21 0.50
N ILE A 40 -10.36 -2.10 1.17
CA ILE A 40 -10.24 -2.33 2.62
C ILE A 40 -10.95 -1.22 3.41
N PHE A 41 -10.72 0.05 3.09
CA PHE A 41 -11.26 1.17 3.87
C PHE A 41 -12.73 1.48 3.63
N GLN A 42 -13.29 1.02 2.51
CA GLN A 42 -14.71 1.13 2.20
C GLN A 42 -15.50 -0.14 2.54
N ALA A 43 -14.82 -1.20 3.01
CA ALA A 43 -15.50 -2.40 3.48
C ALA A 43 -16.39 -2.09 4.69
N GLU A 44 -17.55 -2.73 4.76
CA GLU A 44 -18.44 -2.62 5.94
C GLU A 44 -17.77 -3.18 7.20
N ASP A 45 -16.93 -4.21 7.05
CA ASP A 45 -16.10 -4.80 8.10
C ASP A 45 -14.66 -4.96 7.62
N ILE A 46 -13.76 -4.15 8.16
CA ILE A 46 -12.32 -4.18 7.84
C ILE A 46 -11.63 -5.49 8.27
N PHE A 47 -12.28 -6.29 9.11
CA PHE A 47 -11.78 -7.59 9.58
C PHE A 47 -12.36 -8.77 8.79
N ASP A 48 -13.12 -8.52 7.73
CA ASP A 48 -13.65 -9.58 6.89
C ASP A 48 -12.49 -10.38 6.27
N PRO A 49 -12.39 -11.70 6.52
CA PRO A 49 -11.29 -12.52 6.01
C PRO A 49 -11.27 -12.64 4.48
N SER A 50 -12.36 -12.28 3.79
CA SER A 50 -12.41 -12.25 2.33
C SER A 50 -11.61 -11.10 1.73
N LEU A 51 -11.37 -10.01 2.47
CA LEU A 51 -10.66 -8.83 1.97
C LEU A 51 -9.25 -9.15 1.48
N GLU A 52 -8.56 -10.10 2.11
CA GLU A 52 -7.25 -10.56 1.65
C GLU A 52 -7.34 -11.18 0.24
N THR A 53 -8.36 -12.02 0.02
CA THR A 53 -8.58 -12.69 -1.27
C THR A 53 -8.98 -11.68 -2.35
N GLU A 54 -9.81 -10.70 -2.00
CA GLU A 54 -10.23 -9.64 -2.90
C GLU A 54 -9.08 -8.69 -3.25
N ALA A 55 -8.26 -8.30 -2.27
CA ALA A 55 -7.05 -7.52 -2.51
C ALA A 55 -6.07 -8.28 -3.43
N LYS A 56 -5.84 -9.58 -3.20
CA LYS A 56 -5.04 -10.42 -4.11
C LYS A 56 -5.62 -10.47 -5.53
N ALA A 57 -6.95 -10.51 -5.67
CA ALA A 57 -7.60 -10.47 -6.98
C ALA A 57 -7.38 -9.13 -7.71
N VAL A 58 -7.34 -8.01 -6.98
CA VAL A 58 -6.97 -6.70 -7.52
C VAL A 58 -5.55 -6.74 -8.10
N TYR A 59 -4.56 -7.19 -7.33
CA TYR A 59 -3.18 -7.28 -7.82
C TYR A 59 -3.05 -8.19 -9.05
N LYS A 60 -3.75 -9.32 -9.09
CA LYS A 60 -3.79 -10.21 -10.27
C LYS A 60 -4.41 -9.55 -11.50
N LYS A 61 -5.48 -8.77 -11.33
CA LYS A 61 -6.13 -7.99 -12.40
C LYS A 61 -5.15 -6.99 -13.02
N HIS A 62 -4.23 -6.45 -12.23
CA HIS A 62 -3.16 -5.54 -12.68
C HIS A 62 -1.89 -6.25 -13.16
N GLY A 63 -1.91 -7.58 -13.22
CA GLY A 63 -0.83 -8.38 -13.81
C GLY A 63 0.24 -8.86 -12.82
N PHE A 64 0.02 -8.69 -11.51
CA PHE A 64 0.94 -9.17 -10.48
C PHE A 64 0.56 -10.57 -10.00
N ASP A 65 1.57 -11.39 -9.72
CA ASP A 65 1.35 -12.72 -9.13
C ASP A 65 1.18 -12.59 -7.61
N ALA A 66 -0.04 -12.24 -7.18
CA ALA A 66 -0.36 -12.05 -5.77
C ALA A 66 -0.44 -13.37 -4.96
N ASP A 67 -0.24 -14.53 -5.59
CA ASP A 67 -0.06 -15.81 -4.90
C ASP A 67 1.42 -16.11 -4.62
N ASP A 68 2.35 -15.38 -5.26
CA ASP A 68 3.79 -15.46 -5.01
C ASP A 68 4.23 -14.33 -4.06
N ASP A 69 4.29 -14.65 -2.77
CA ASP A 69 4.71 -13.72 -1.73
C ASP A 69 6.11 -13.13 -2.00
N SER A 70 7.02 -13.90 -2.61
CA SER A 70 8.37 -13.42 -2.91
C SER A 70 8.35 -12.40 -4.06
N ALA A 71 7.53 -12.60 -5.08
CA ALA A 71 7.35 -11.62 -6.15
C ALA A 71 6.73 -10.32 -5.62
N MET A 72 5.75 -10.42 -4.72
CA MET A 72 5.12 -9.26 -4.09
C MET A 72 6.06 -8.51 -3.13
N GLU A 73 6.91 -9.22 -2.38
CA GLU A 73 7.94 -8.62 -1.53
C GLU A 73 8.96 -7.84 -2.36
N VAL A 74 9.40 -8.40 -3.49
CA VAL A 74 10.30 -7.71 -4.43
C VAL A 74 9.67 -6.43 -4.99
N LEU A 75 8.39 -6.48 -5.40
CA LEU A 75 7.67 -5.31 -5.88
C LEU A 75 7.53 -4.23 -4.81
N THR A 76 7.17 -4.64 -3.59
CA THR A 76 7.02 -3.72 -2.46
C THR A 76 8.36 -3.07 -2.13
N THR A 77 9.43 -3.86 -2.01
CA THR A 77 10.79 -3.36 -1.74
C THR A 77 11.27 -2.42 -2.84
N LYS A 78 10.89 -2.67 -4.09
CA LYS A 78 11.26 -1.83 -5.23
C LYS A 78 10.62 -0.44 -5.17
N TYR A 79 9.40 -0.33 -4.66
CA TYR A 79 8.58 0.89 -4.74
C TYR A 79 8.27 1.56 -3.39
N GLN A 80 8.59 0.93 -2.26
CA GLN A 80 8.30 1.45 -0.91
C GLN A 80 8.88 2.85 -0.64
N ASP A 81 10.02 3.17 -1.25
CA ASP A 81 10.74 4.45 -1.07
C ASP A 81 10.53 5.41 -2.26
N ASP A 82 9.67 5.06 -3.22
CA ASP A 82 9.35 5.90 -4.37
C ASP A 82 8.31 6.95 -3.99
N GLN A 83 8.68 8.23 -4.14
CA GLN A 83 7.84 9.37 -3.75
C GLN A 83 6.49 9.40 -4.47
N ASP A 84 6.44 9.08 -5.77
CA ASP A 84 5.16 9.13 -6.51
C ASP A 84 4.22 8.02 -6.03
N VAL A 85 4.78 6.87 -5.63
CA VAL A 85 4.00 5.75 -5.07
C VAL A 85 3.47 6.13 -3.69
N GLN A 86 4.32 6.71 -2.83
CA GLN A 86 3.92 7.19 -1.51
C GLN A 86 2.82 8.27 -1.60
N ASP A 87 2.97 9.24 -2.50
CA ASP A 87 2.00 10.32 -2.70
C ASP A 87 0.65 9.77 -3.21
N ALA A 88 0.67 8.82 -4.14
CA ALA A 88 -0.54 8.19 -4.65
C ALA A 88 -1.26 7.37 -3.57
N ILE A 89 -0.52 6.62 -2.76
CA ILE A 89 -1.09 5.86 -1.63
C ILE A 89 -1.64 6.81 -0.56
N ALA A 90 -0.93 7.88 -0.22
CA ALA A 90 -1.39 8.88 0.74
C ALA A 90 -2.69 9.55 0.28
N ALA A 91 -2.77 9.94 -0.99
CA ALA A 91 -3.99 10.49 -1.58
C ALA A 91 -5.15 9.47 -1.57
N ALA A 92 -4.87 8.19 -1.81
CA ALA A 92 -5.88 7.13 -1.71
C ALA A 92 -6.35 6.90 -0.28
N LEU A 93 -5.45 6.94 0.71
CA LEU A 93 -5.82 6.87 2.12
C LEU A 93 -6.75 8.04 2.50
N GLU A 94 -6.41 9.27 2.11
CA GLU A 94 -7.27 10.43 2.38
C GLU A 94 -8.63 10.32 1.67
N SER A 95 -8.64 9.87 0.41
CA SER A 95 -9.88 9.78 -0.37
C SER A 95 -10.76 8.59 0.02
N CYS A 96 -10.18 7.46 0.38
CA CYS A 96 -10.91 6.21 0.62
C CYS A 96 -11.13 5.92 2.10
N ALA A 97 -10.23 6.38 2.97
CA ALA A 97 -10.43 6.30 4.42
C ALA A 97 -11.00 7.60 5.00
N GLY A 98 -11.26 8.64 4.20
CA GLY A 98 -11.60 9.99 4.66
C GLY A 98 -12.72 10.08 5.71
N ASP A 99 -13.77 9.28 5.61
CA ASP A 99 -14.84 9.24 6.63
C ASP A 99 -14.43 8.46 7.89
N THR A 100 -13.70 7.36 7.71
CA THR A 100 -13.18 6.52 8.80
C THR A 100 -12.08 7.23 9.60
N LEU A 101 -11.15 7.91 8.92
CA LEU A 101 -10.08 8.71 9.52
C LEU A 101 -10.61 9.99 10.15
N LYS A 102 -11.59 10.67 9.56
CA LYS A 102 -12.28 11.79 10.24
C LYS A 102 -12.96 11.33 11.51
N GLY A 103 -13.71 10.22 11.47
CA GLY A 103 -14.34 9.65 12.66
C GLY A 103 -13.34 9.30 13.77
N LEU A 104 -12.17 8.76 13.40
CA LEU A 104 -11.09 8.47 14.34
C LEU A 104 -10.44 9.76 14.89
N GLN A 105 -10.18 10.74 14.03
CA GLN A 105 -9.55 12.01 14.40
C GLN A 105 -10.47 12.86 15.28
N ASP A 106 -11.78 12.88 15.01
CA ASP A 106 -12.78 13.53 15.86
C ASP A 106 -12.89 12.81 17.21
N SER A 107 -12.81 11.48 17.23
CA SER A 107 -12.84 10.70 18.48
C SER A 107 -11.57 10.86 19.33
N LEU A 108 -10.39 10.98 18.70
CA LEU A 108 -9.11 11.21 19.38
C LEU A 108 -8.90 12.69 19.77
N GLY A 109 -9.33 13.63 18.93
CA GLY A 109 -9.29 15.06 19.20
C GLY A 109 -10.16 15.44 20.40
N ASN A 110 -11.30 14.77 20.57
CA ASN A 110 -12.18 14.95 21.73
C ASN A 110 -11.63 14.30 23.03
N LEU A 111 -10.60 13.46 22.96
CA LEU A 111 -9.89 12.91 24.11
C LEU A 111 -8.64 13.74 24.49
N GLY A 112 -8.21 14.65 23.62
CA GLY A 112 -7.01 15.49 23.82
C GLY A 112 -7.28 16.82 24.53
N GLU A 113 -8.54 17.24 24.70
CA GLU A 113 -8.88 18.54 25.31
C GLU A 113 -8.90 18.52 26.86
N GLU A 114 -8.83 17.35 27.50
CA GLU A 114 -8.81 17.26 28.98
C GLU A 114 -7.41 17.04 29.59
N SER A 115 -6.35 16.90 28.79
CA SER A 115 -4.99 16.65 29.29
C SER A 115 -3.98 17.66 28.79
N ALA A 116 -4.28 18.94 28.98
CA ALA A 116 -3.31 20.03 28.88
C ALA A 116 -3.28 20.83 30.19
N GLU A 117 -2.91 20.19 31.30
CA GLU A 117 -2.22 20.90 32.38
C GLU A 117 -0.73 20.91 32.06
N THR A 118 -0.35 21.98 31.38
CA THR A 118 1.01 22.43 31.10
C THR A 118 1.82 22.54 32.40
N THR A 119 3.01 21.95 32.43
CA THR A 119 4.14 22.56 33.16
C THR A 119 5.35 22.55 32.24
N GLU A 120 5.51 23.71 31.61
CA GLU A 120 6.69 24.23 30.95
C GLU A 120 7.64 24.77 32.03
N GLU A 121 8.88 24.30 32.05
CA GLU A 121 10.05 25.07 32.50
C GLU A 121 11.22 24.56 31.64
N ALA A 122 11.40 25.12 30.43
CA ALA A 122 12.25 26.29 30.15
C ALA A 122 13.69 26.08 30.67
N ALA A 123 14.59 25.67 29.75
CA ALA A 123 15.69 26.50 29.27
C ALA A 123 16.82 26.63 30.32
N THR A 124 18.08 26.29 30.05
CA THR A 124 19.11 27.04 29.29
C THR A 124 20.41 26.53 29.98
N GLU A 125 21.55 26.22 29.39
CA GLU A 125 22.48 27.01 28.58
C GLU A 125 23.66 26.05 28.26
N GLU A 126 24.16 26.12 27.03
CA GLU A 126 25.54 25.78 26.71
C GLU A 126 26.48 26.74 27.47
N PRO A 127 27.67 26.31 27.92
CA PRO A 127 28.82 26.86 27.22
C PRO A 127 29.98 25.89 27.00
N ALA A 128 30.74 26.30 25.99
CA ALA A 128 31.99 25.80 25.48
C ALA A 128 33.16 25.67 26.49
N ALA A 129 34.04 24.73 26.14
CA ALA A 129 35.50 24.79 26.15
C ALA A 129 36.32 24.85 27.46
N GLU A 130 37.50 24.24 27.30
CA GLU A 130 38.80 24.43 27.98
C GLU A 130 39.35 23.33 28.91
N THR A 131 40.49 22.81 28.44
CA THR A 131 41.67 22.21 29.08
C THR A 131 41.85 22.35 30.60
N THR A 132 42.41 21.32 31.25
CA THR A 132 43.75 21.34 31.91
C THR A 132 44.05 20.02 32.65
N GLU A 133 45.31 19.63 32.53
CA GLU A 133 46.16 18.63 33.22
C GLU A 133 45.75 18.08 34.60
N GLN A 134 45.94 16.77 34.78
CA GLN A 134 46.97 16.16 35.64
C GLN A 134 47.09 14.65 35.45
#